data_AF-A0A2T2XIB0-F1
#
_entry.id   AF-A0A2T2XIB0-F1
#
_cell.length_a   1.000
_cell.length_b   1.000
_cell.length_c   1.000
_cell.angle_alpha   90.00
_cell.angle_beta   90.00
_cell.angle_gamma   90.00
#
_symmetry.space_group_name_H-M   'P 1'
#
loop_
_entity.id
_entity.type
_entity.pdbx_description
1 polymer ?
#
loop_
_entity_poly.entity_id
_entity_poly.type
_entity_poly.pdbx_seq_one_letter_code
_entity_poly.pdbx_strand_id
1 'polypeptide(L)'
;MTDAQDSHTTVGSLKEQVAHFVARRQWQTAHNPKNLAMSIAIEAAELMEHFQWQDLAHYAAIQDPEERQQVSLEVADVAIYLLSFCHTTGIDLSRAITDKLTINEARFPVAAESEARQD
;
A
#
# COMPACT_ATOMS: atom_id res chain seq x y z
N MET A 1 7.88 17.49 -17.35
CA MET A 1 8.01 16.41 -16.36
C MET A 1 7.33 16.89 -15.11
N THR A 2 6.16 16.34 -14.81
CA THR A 2 5.44 16.61 -13.57
C THR A 2 6.33 16.15 -12.41
N ASP A 3 6.58 17.03 -11.46
CA ASP A 3 7.27 16.69 -10.21
C ASP A 3 6.45 15.61 -9.50
N ALA A 4 7.00 14.40 -9.38
CA ALA A 4 6.29 13.27 -8.82
C ALA A 4 6.15 13.46 -7.30
N GLN A 5 4.90 13.54 -6.81
CA GLN A 5 4.58 13.82 -5.41
C GLN A 5 5.28 12.89 -4.42
N ASP A 6 5.48 11.63 -4.81
CA ASP A 6 6.11 10.59 -3.99
C ASP A 6 7.58 10.92 -3.61
N SER A 7 8.25 11.79 -4.37
CA SER A 7 9.64 12.17 -4.09
C SER A 7 9.81 13.09 -2.88
N HIS A 8 8.74 13.79 -2.49
CA HIS A 8 8.77 14.80 -1.42
C HIS A 8 7.64 14.63 -0.39
N THR A 9 6.63 13.82 -0.68
CA THR A 9 5.54 13.52 0.25
C THR A 9 5.96 12.40 1.20
N THR A 10 6.06 12.70 2.49
CA THR A 10 6.48 11.70 3.49
C THR A 10 5.29 10.87 3.99
N VAL A 11 5.57 9.63 4.42
CA VAL A 11 4.57 8.77 5.11
C VAL A 11 3.97 9.49 6.32
N GLY A 12 4.78 10.25 7.06
CA GLY A 12 4.31 11.06 8.18
C GLY A 12 3.27 12.09 7.77
N SER A 13 3.53 12.84 6.68
CA SER A 13 2.59 13.82 6.14
C SER A 13 1.26 13.18 5.73
N LEU A 14 1.29 12.05 5.02
CA LEU A 14 0.08 11.34 4.62
C LEU A 14 -0.71 10.83 5.85
N LYS A 15 -0.02 10.23 6.82
CA LYS A 15 -0.64 9.75 8.07
C LYS A 15 -1.35 10.88 8.81
N GLU A 16 -0.74 12.06 8.88
CA GLU A 16 -1.32 13.24 9.51
C GLU A 16 -2.53 13.80 8.73
N GLN A 17 -2.44 13.89 7.40
CA GLN A 17 -3.56 14.31 6.56
C GLN A 17 -4.78 13.39 6.74
N VAL A 18 -4.57 12.07 6.75
CA VAL A 18 -5.62 11.08 7.00
C VAL A 18 -6.19 11.22 8.42
N ALA A 19 -5.33 11.34 9.44
CA ALA A 19 -5.78 11.53 10.82
C ALA A 19 -6.65 12.80 10.99
N HIS A 20 -6.25 13.91 10.36
CA HIS A 20 -7.06 15.13 10.35
C HIS A 20 -8.41 14.94 9.64
N PHE A 21 -8.42 14.24 8.51
CA PHE A 21 -9.65 13.94 7.78
C PHE A 21 -10.66 13.16 8.65
N VAL A 22 -10.19 12.13 9.37
CA VAL A 22 -10.97 11.30 10.29
C VAL A 22 -11.46 12.13 11.48
N ALA A 23 -10.56 12.93 12.07
CA ALA A 23 -10.88 13.71 13.26
C ALA A 23 -11.96 14.77 13.02
N ARG A 24 -11.91 15.45 11.87
CA ARG A 24 -12.91 16.45 11.45
C ARG A 24 -14.31 15.89 11.30
N ARG A 25 -14.44 14.57 11.11
CA ARG A 25 -15.70 13.85 10.94
C ARG A 25 -16.16 13.14 12.21
N GLN A 26 -15.40 13.24 13.29
CA GLN A 26 -15.68 12.56 14.56
C GLN A 26 -15.77 11.03 14.42
N TRP A 27 -15.01 10.46 13.49
CA TRP A 27 -15.04 9.02 13.18
C TRP A 27 -14.11 8.17 14.08
N GLN A 28 -13.51 8.76 15.12
CA GLN A 28 -12.53 8.07 15.97
C GLN A 28 -13.12 6.83 16.66
N THR A 29 -14.43 6.84 16.96
CA THR A 29 -15.12 5.69 17.59
C THR A 29 -15.25 4.49 16.65
N ALA A 30 -15.43 4.73 15.36
CA ALA A 30 -15.49 3.69 14.33
C ALA A 30 -14.09 3.21 13.92
N HIS A 31 -13.07 4.07 14.03
CA HIS A 31 -11.66 3.81 13.71
C HIS A 31 -10.91 3.05 14.82
N ASN A 32 -11.50 1.97 15.34
CA ASN A 32 -10.79 1.02 16.22
C ASN A 32 -10.02 -0.04 15.39
N PRO A 33 -9.00 -0.71 15.97
CA PRO A 33 -8.14 -1.63 15.22
C PRO A 33 -8.88 -2.77 14.51
N LYS A 34 -9.94 -3.32 15.12
CA LYS A 34 -10.75 -4.39 14.51
C LYS A 34 -11.42 -3.89 13.23
N ASN A 35 -12.09 -2.74 13.30
CA ASN A 35 -12.80 -2.19 12.15
C ASN A 35 -11.84 -1.80 11.03
N LEU A 36 -10.74 -1.14 11.37
CA LEU A 36 -9.73 -0.74 10.37
C LEU A 36 -9.10 -1.94 9.68
N ALA A 37 -8.80 -3.02 10.41
CA ALA A 37 -8.29 -4.26 9.79
C ALA A 37 -9.31 -4.87 8.81
N MET A 38 -10.60 -4.82 9.10
CA MET A 38 -11.65 -5.28 8.18
C MET A 38 -11.74 -4.36 6.96
N SER A 39 -11.70 -3.03 7.13
CA SER A 39 -11.69 -2.08 6.00
C SER A 39 -10.52 -2.33 5.06
N ILE A 40 -9.30 -2.54 5.58
CA ILE A 40 -8.13 -2.90 4.75
C ILE A 40 -8.42 -4.13 3.88
N ALA A 41 -9.07 -5.16 4.44
CA ALA A 41 -9.39 -6.37 3.69
C ALA A 41 -10.48 -6.15 2.63
N ILE A 42 -11.43 -5.25 2.89
CA ILE A 42 -12.49 -4.87 1.94
C ILE A 42 -11.87 -4.14 0.76
N GLU A 43 -11.11 -3.06 1.00
CA GLU A 43 -10.50 -2.29 -0.12
C GLU A 43 -9.47 -3.10 -0.89
N ALA A 44 -8.78 -4.04 -0.23
CA ALA A 44 -7.89 -4.96 -0.93
C ALA A 44 -8.66 -5.93 -1.86
N ALA A 45 -9.90 -6.27 -1.51
CA ALA A 45 -10.78 -7.05 -2.36
C ALA A 45 -11.31 -6.20 -3.53
N GLU A 46 -11.70 -4.94 -3.29
CA GLU A 46 -12.11 -4.00 -4.36
C GLU A 46 -10.97 -3.78 -5.37
N LEU A 47 -9.74 -3.59 -4.89
CA LEU A 47 -8.54 -3.58 -5.75
C LEU A 47 -8.39 -4.86 -6.58
N MET A 48 -8.63 -6.03 -5.97
CA MET A 48 -8.52 -7.32 -6.64
C MET A 48 -9.58 -7.52 -7.72
N GLU A 49 -10.78 -6.95 -7.58
CA GLU A 49 -11.88 -7.11 -8.54
C GLU A 49 -11.52 -6.62 -9.94
N HIS A 50 -10.69 -5.58 -10.06
CA HIS A 50 -10.17 -5.10 -11.35
C HIS A 50 -9.41 -6.17 -12.16
N PHE A 51 -8.81 -7.15 -11.46
CA PHE A 51 -7.95 -8.17 -12.07
C PHE A 51 -8.61 -9.56 -12.16
N GLN A 52 -9.76 -9.77 -11.52
CA GLN A 52 -10.35 -11.11 -11.30
C GLN A 52 -10.56 -11.93 -12.59
N TRP A 53 -10.92 -11.27 -13.69
CA TRP A 53 -11.28 -11.91 -14.95
C TRP A 53 -10.27 -11.67 -16.07
N GLN A 54 -9.10 -11.12 -15.74
CA GLN A 54 -8.14 -10.63 -16.71
C GLN A 54 -7.07 -11.70 -17.04
N ASP A 55 -6.64 -11.75 -18.30
CA ASP A 55 -5.49 -12.55 -18.71
C ASP A 55 -4.18 -11.79 -18.41
N LEU A 56 -3.13 -12.53 -18.05
CA LEU A 56 -1.81 -12.00 -17.69
C LEU A 56 -1.20 -11.12 -18.81
N ALA A 57 -1.52 -11.42 -20.07
CA ALA A 57 -1.06 -10.64 -21.22
C ALA A 57 -1.70 -9.23 -21.31
N HIS A 58 -2.88 -9.03 -20.73
CA HIS A 58 -3.63 -7.77 -20.82
C HIS A 58 -3.13 -6.70 -19.84
N TYR A 59 -2.51 -7.12 -18.72
CA TYR A 59 -2.38 -6.28 -17.54
C TYR A 59 -0.96 -5.88 -17.14
N ALA A 60 0.05 -6.16 -17.98
CA ALA A 60 1.43 -5.75 -17.71
C ALA A 60 1.60 -4.22 -17.55
N ALA A 61 0.61 -3.40 -17.91
CA ALA A 61 0.74 -1.94 -17.86
C ALA A 61 -0.52 -1.12 -17.47
N ILE A 62 -1.70 -1.71 -17.23
CA ILE A 62 -3.01 -1.00 -17.06
C ILE A 62 -3.13 0.17 -18.07
N GLN A 63 -3.41 -0.17 -19.32
CA GLN A 63 -3.29 0.78 -20.43
C GLN A 63 -4.50 1.71 -20.57
N ASP A 64 -5.69 1.26 -20.16
CA ASP A 64 -6.88 2.08 -20.22
C ASP A 64 -6.84 3.17 -19.12
N PRO A 65 -6.98 4.46 -19.47
CA PRO A 65 -6.89 5.54 -18.49
C PRO A 65 -7.98 5.52 -17.42
N GLU A 66 -9.19 5.06 -17.75
CA GLU A 66 -10.31 4.99 -16.81
C GLU A 66 -10.08 3.86 -15.80
N GLU A 67 -9.69 2.69 -16.30
CA GLU A 67 -9.28 1.55 -15.47
C GLU A 67 -8.10 1.89 -14.56
N ARG A 68 -7.09 2.57 -15.09
CA ARG A 68 -5.93 3.05 -14.31
C ARG A 68 -6.36 4.02 -13.20
N GLN A 69 -7.33 4.88 -13.48
CA GLN A 69 -7.87 5.78 -12.48
C GLN A 69 -8.59 5.02 -11.36
N GLN A 70 -9.45 4.06 -11.71
CA GLN A 70 -10.18 3.25 -10.72
C GLN A 70 -9.21 2.45 -9.84
N VAL A 71 -8.26 1.73 -10.44
CA VAL A 71 -7.21 1.02 -9.69
C VAL A 71 -6.43 1.95 -8.77
N SER A 72 -6.13 3.18 -9.23
CA SER A 72 -5.44 4.17 -8.40
C SER A 72 -6.26 4.61 -7.18
N LEU A 73 -7.59 4.61 -7.26
CA LEU A 73 -8.46 4.94 -6.13
C LEU A 73 -8.44 3.79 -5.12
N GLU A 74 -8.58 2.54 -5.55
CA GLU A 74 -8.55 1.39 -4.65
C GLU A 74 -7.20 1.21 -3.95
N VAL A 75 -6.09 1.47 -4.66
CA VAL A 75 -4.76 1.52 -4.02
C VAL A 75 -4.69 2.61 -2.95
N ALA A 76 -5.30 3.78 -3.20
CA ALA A 76 -5.33 4.87 -2.24
C ALA A 76 -6.18 4.50 -1.02
N ASP A 77 -7.33 3.84 -1.20
CA ASP A 77 -8.21 3.44 -0.10
C ASP A 77 -7.56 2.40 0.81
N VAL A 78 -6.88 1.38 0.23
CA VAL A 78 -6.04 0.44 1.00
C VAL A 78 -5.00 1.20 1.84
N ALA A 79 -4.29 2.15 1.23
CA ALA A 79 -3.26 2.94 1.91
C ALA A 79 -3.85 3.82 3.02
N ILE A 80 -4.98 4.48 2.79
CA ILE A 80 -5.66 5.35 3.76
C ILE A 80 -6.09 4.56 4.99
N TYR A 81 -6.67 3.37 4.82
CA TYR A 81 -7.03 2.53 5.97
C TYR A 81 -5.81 1.95 6.69
N LEU A 82 -4.74 1.60 5.98
CA LEU A 82 -3.48 1.18 6.60
C LEU A 82 -2.84 2.31 7.42
N LEU A 83 -2.82 3.53 6.90
CA LEU A 83 -2.33 4.71 7.61
C LEU A 83 -3.19 5.02 8.85
N SER A 84 -4.51 4.93 8.71
CA SER A 84 -5.45 5.04 9.83
C SER A 84 -5.19 3.98 10.90
N PHE A 85 -4.97 2.73 10.49
CA PHE A 85 -4.65 1.62 11.40
C PHE A 85 -3.37 1.89 12.17
N CYS A 86 -2.31 2.32 11.48
CA CYS A 86 -1.03 2.65 12.10
C CYS A 86 -1.16 3.85 13.05
N HIS A 87 -1.94 4.86 12.69
CA HIS A 87 -2.22 6.00 13.57
C HIS A 87 -2.96 5.56 14.84
N THR A 88 -4.05 4.80 14.72
CA THR A 88 -4.85 4.30 15.86
C THR A 88 -4.05 3.39 16.78
N THR A 89 -3.15 2.55 16.24
CA THR A 89 -2.37 1.57 17.01
C THR A 89 -1.03 2.08 17.51
N GLY A 90 -0.59 3.26 17.06
CA GLY A 90 0.74 3.79 17.35
C GLY A 90 1.88 3.10 16.61
N ILE A 91 1.59 2.30 15.57
CA ILE A 91 2.61 1.66 14.75
C ILE A 91 3.32 2.72 13.89
N ASP A 92 4.65 2.72 13.95
CA ASP A 92 5.50 3.44 13.00
C ASP A 92 5.61 2.61 11.72
N LEU A 93 4.83 2.99 10.71
CA LEU A 93 4.76 2.28 9.44
C LEU A 93 6.11 2.24 8.71
N SER A 94 6.85 3.36 8.69
CA SER A 94 8.15 3.43 8.01
C SER A 94 9.13 2.46 8.65
N ARG A 95 9.23 2.47 9.98
CA ARG A 95 10.08 1.53 10.72
C ARG A 95 9.63 0.08 10.52
N ALA A 96 8.32 -0.19 10.61
CA ALA A 96 7.78 -1.53 10.42
C ALA A 96 8.13 -2.11 9.04
N ILE A 97 8.07 -1.29 7.98
CA ILE A 97 8.48 -1.69 6.62
C ILE A 97 9.97 -1.95 6.56
N THR A 98 10.83 -1.05 7.06
CA THR A 98 12.30 -1.23 6.98
C THR A 98 12.79 -2.45 7.77
N ASP A 99 12.21 -2.67 8.96
CA ASP A 99 12.51 -3.85 9.78
C ASP A 99 12.06 -5.13 9.04
N LYS A 100 10.87 -5.09 8.41
CA LYS A 100 10.34 -6.23 7.66
C LYS A 100 11.14 -6.54 6.39
N LEU A 101 11.64 -5.53 5.68
CA LEU A 101 12.51 -5.70 4.52
C LEU A 101 13.82 -6.38 4.92
N THR A 102 14.47 -5.92 6.01
CA THR A 102 15.68 -6.56 6.55
C THR A 102 15.45 -8.04 6.86
N ILE A 103 14.31 -8.38 7.49
CA ILE A 103 13.93 -9.77 7.75
C ILE A 103 13.74 -10.56 6.45
N ASN A 104 13.12 -9.95 5.44
CA ASN A 104 12.85 -10.61 4.17
C ASN A 104 14.13 -10.84 3.35
N GLU A 105 15.08 -9.91 3.36
CA GLU A 105 16.40 -10.07 2.72
C GLU A 105 17.17 -11.26 3.32
N ALA A 106 17.13 -11.42 4.64
CA ALA A 106 17.73 -12.59 5.30
C ALA A 106 17.00 -13.89 4.98
N ARG A 107 15.66 -13.84 4.81
CA ARG A 107 14.84 -15.02 4.50
C ARG A 107 14.94 -15.45 3.03
N PHE A 108 15.15 -14.50 2.12
CA PHE A 108 15.20 -14.70 0.68
C PHE A 108 16.46 -14.01 0.11
N PRO A 109 17.66 -14.55 0.38
CA PRO A 109 18.90 -13.96 -0.11
C PRO A 109 18.91 -13.99 -1.65
N VAL A 110 19.51 -12.97 -2.26
CA VAL A 110 19.84 -13.00 -3.69
C VAL A 110 20.73 -14.22 -3.89
N ALA A 111 20.32 -15.13 -4.78
CA ALA A 111 21.20 -16.23 -5.17
C ALA A 111 22.51 -15.60 -5.65
N ALA A 112 23.65 -16.03 -5.09
CA ALA A 112 24.95 -15.62 -5.62
C ALA A 112 24.91 -15.85 -7.13
N GLU A 113 25.17 -14.80 -7.92
CA GLU A 113 25.34 -14.93 -9.36
C GLU A 113 26.21 -16.15 -9.58
N SER A 114 25.65 -17.18 -10.20
CA SER A 114 26.33 -18.44 -10.41
C SER A 114 27.55 -18.19 -11.30
N GLU A 115 28.70 -17.94 -10.68
CA GLU A 115 30.02 -18.27 -11.19
C GLU A 115 30.08 -19.79 -11.42
N ALA A 116 29.45 -20.27 -12.49
CA ALA A 116 29.63 -21.63 -13.03
C ALA A 116 28.90 -21.79 -14.37
N ARG A 117 29.29 -21.00 -15.38
CA ARG A 117 29.24 -21.42 -16.78
C ARG A 117 30.50 -20.92 -17.50
N GLN A 118 31.64 -21.25 -16.91
CA GLN A 118 32.86 -21.55 -17.65
C GLN A 118 33.11 -23.03 -17.40
N ASP A 119 32.76 -23.84 -18.40
CA ASP A 119 33.41 -25.09 -18.82
C ASP A 119 32.71 -25.57 -20.09
#